data_AF-A0A954GLB2-F1
#
_entry.id   AF-A0A954GLB2-F1
#
_cell.length_a   1.000
_cell.length_b   1.000
_cell.length_c   1.000
_cell.angle_alpha   90.00
_cell.angle_beta   90.00
_cell.angle_gamma   90.00
#
_symmetry.space_group_name_H-M   'P 1'
#
loop_
_entity.id
_entity.type
_entity.pdbx_description
1 polymer ?
#
loop_
_entity_poly.entity_id
_entity_poly.type
_entity_poly.pdbx_seq_one_letter_code
_entity_poly.pdbx_strand_id
1 'polypeptide(L)'
;MTAEFASDDVKELCVYDVGRKPRPVISVGGDLRCFQERFYRNCLRHRMKPSAFSFGCVPGRHIVANASRHLGNRYVYKTDISNFYPSISIDRVNRLFLKQLRCSPEVSSILTRLCTYDFHLALGLVTSPVLADQILLKLDGRIAGLCRVYDARYSRFVDDIAISANFDIERTPIPQKVEEILESHGLRTHPNKTGGGHGNRMFRRLGMRCRCRRGWLRPSRL
;
A
#
# COMPACT_ATOMS: atom_id res chain seq x y z
N MET A 1 5.35 13.63 33.90
CA MET A 1 5.07 12.20 34.19
C MET A 1 5.25 11.42 32.89
N THR A 2 6.50 11.05 32.59
CA THR A 2 6.88 10.23 31.44
C THR A 2 6.61 8.78 31.81
N ALA A 3 5.50 8.22 31.34
CA ALA A 3 5.33 6.77 31.36
C ALA A 3 6.34 6.18 30.36
N GLU A 4 7.47 5.72 30.88
CA GLU A 4 8.35 4.79 30.18
C GLU A 4 7.60 3.47 30.02
N PHE A 5 6.93 3.30 28.88
CA PHE A 5 6.58 1.97 28.39
C PHE A 5 7.88 1.33 27.86
N ALA A 6 8.76 0.92 28.76
CA ALA A 6 9.90 0.06 28.46
C ALA A 6 9.50 -1.41 28.74
N SER A 7 9.94 -2.43 28.01
CA SER A 7 10.56 -2.53 26.69
C SER A 7 10.51 -3.99 26.17
N ASP A 8 9.51 -4.80 26.56
CA ASP A 8 9.44 -6.21 26.18
C ASP A 8 8.36 -6.53 25.14
N ASP A 9 7.31 -5.69 25.07
CA ASP A 9 6.17 -5.91 24.18
C ASP A 9 6.40 -5.42 22.75
N VAL A 10 7.45 -4.65 22.48
CA VAL A 10 7.77 -4.19 21.12
C VAL A 10 9.19 -4.62 20.78
N LYS A 11 9.32 -5.47 19.77
CA LYS A 11 10.62 -5.99 19.30
C LYS A 11 10.78 -5.68 17.83
N GLU A 12 11.91 -5.09 17.48
CA GLU A 12 12.31 -4.96 16.08
C GLU A 12 12.96 -6.26 15.62
N LEU A 13 12.36 -6.89 14.61
CA LEU A 13 12.84 -8.11 13.98
C LEU A 13 13.26 -7.79 12.55
N CYS A 14 14.29 -8.46 12.06
CA CYS A 14 14.64 -8.40 10.64
C CYS A 14 14.18 -9.68 9.94
N VAL A 15 13.37 -9.53 8.90
CA VAL A 15 12.97 -10.65 8.04
C VAL A 15 13.94 -10.77 6.88
N TYR A 16 14.48 -11.97 6.70
CA TYR A 16 15.41 -12.33 5.63
C TYR A 16 14.68 -13.22 4.62
N ASP A 17 14.45 -12.69 3.42
CA ASP A 17 13.98 -13.49 2.29
C ASP A 17 15.16 -13.75 1.35
N VAL A 18 15.28 -15.00 0.88
CA VAL A 18 16.35 -15.39 -0.05
C VAL A 18 16.32 -14.50 -1.29
N GLY A 19 17.42 -13.79 -1.55
CA GLY A 19 17.56 -12.89 -2.70
C GLY A 19 16.86 -11.52 -2.55
N ARG A 20 16.38 -11.15 -1.36
CA ARG A 20 15.84 -9.81 -1.08
C ARG A 20 16.64 -9.13 0.04
N LYS A 21 16.58 -7.80 0.06
CA LYS A 21 17.15 -7.02 1.17
C LYS A 21 16.40 -7.35 2.47
N PRO A 22 17.10 -7.43 3.61
CA PRO A 22 16.47 -7.55 4.92
C PRO A 22 15.48 -6.41 5.15
N ARG A 23 14.38 -6.70 5.84
CA ARG A 23 13.34 -5.71 6.15
C ARG A 23 13.06 -5.69 7.64
N PRO A 24 13.10 -4.50 8.28
CA PRO A 24 12.68 -4.37 9.67
C PRO A 24 11.16 -4.59 9.75
N VAL A 25 10.76 -5.37 10.75
CA VAL A 25 9.38 -5.71 11.10
C VAL A 25 9.24 -5.53 12.59
N ILE A 26 8.26 -4.74 12.99
CA ILE A 26 7.94 -4.50 14.39
C ILE A 26 6.98 -5.60 14.85
N SER A 27 7.46 -6.46 15.73
CA SER A 27 6.64 -7.39 16.47
C SER A 27 6.09 -6.70 17.70
N VAL A 28 4.76 -6.73 17.86
CA VAL A 28 4.06 -6.17 19.02
C VAL A 28 3.35 -7.31 19.74
N GLY A 29 3.62 -7.42 21.04
CA GLY A 29 3.02 -8.37 21.98
C GLY A 29 2.16 -7.67 23.04
N GLY A 30 1.79 -8.46 24.04
CA GLY A 30 1.12 -8.00 25.26
C GLY A 30 -0.16 -7.19 25.03
N ASP A 31 -0.37 -6.22 25.93
CA ASP A 31 -1.56 -5.39 25.94
C ASP A 31 -1.63 -4.44 24.73
N LEU A 32 -0.48 -3.99 24.23
CA LEU A 32 -0.44 -3.12 23.06
C LEU A 32 -0.97 -3.84 21.81
N ARG A 33 -0.59 -5.11 21.61
CA ARG A 33 -1.12 -5.94 20.52
C ARG A 33 -2.63 -6.11 20.65
N CYS A 34 -3.09 -6.47 21.84
CA CYS A 34 -4.51 -6.65 22.14
C CYS A 34 -5.31 -5.36 21.87
N PHE A 35 -4.77 -4.21 22.29
CA PHE A 35 -5.36 -2.91 22.01
C PHE A 35 -5.45 -2.64 20.51
N GLN A 36 -4.35 -2.77 19.77
CA GLN A 36 -4.32 -2.50 18.33
C GLN A 36 -5.31 -3.38 17.56
N GLU A 37 -5.42 -4.67 17.91
CA GLU A 37 -6.37 -5.59 17.29
C GLU A 37 -7.83 -5.21 17.59
N ARG A 38 -8.14 -4.91 18.85
CA ARG A 38 -9.50 -4.46 19.24
C ARG A 38 -9.84 -3.13 18.58
N PHE A 39 -8.90 -2.20 18.54
CA PHE A 39 -9.09 -0.90 17.91
C PHE A 39 -9.33 -1.04 16.40
N TYR A 40 -8.57 -1.90 15.72
CA TYR A 40 -8.81 -2.23 14.33
C TYR A 40 -10.20 -2.85 14.12
N ARG A 41 -10.52 -3.92 14.86
CA ARG A 41 -11.72 -4.72 14.68
C ARG A 41 -12.99 -3.95 14.98
N ASN A 42 -12.99 -3.17 16.05
CA ASN A 42 -14.20 -2.54 16.59
C ASN A 42 -14.37 -1.09 16.12
N CYS A 43 -13.29 -0.41 15.74
CA CYS A 43 -13.34 1.01 15.37
C CYS A 43 -12.90 1.26 13.92
N LEU A 44 -11.62 0.99 13.60
CA LEU A 44 -11.05 1.42 12.33
C LEU A 44 -11.73 0.76 11.13
N ARG A 45 -11.90 -0.57 11.16
CA ARG A 45 -12.51 -1.33 10.06
C ARG A 45 -13.91 -0.82 9.67
N HIS A 46 -14.68 -0.32 10.65
CA HIS A 46 -16.05 0.15 10.43
C HIS A 46 -16.11 1.62 9.97
N ARG A 47 -15.14 2.44 10.41
CA ARG A 47 -15.08 3.88 10.07
C ARG A 47 -14.28 4.18 8.80
N MET A 48 -13.34 3.31 8.44
CA MET A 48 -12.40 3.52 7.34
C MET A 48 -12.79 2.66 6.15
N LYS A 49 -13.33 3.29 5.11
CA LYS A 49 -13.63 2.62 3.84
C LYS A 49 -12.36 2.55 3.00
N PRO A 50 -11.88 1.34 2.64
CA PRO A 50 -10.68 1.22 1.83
C PRO A 50 -10.83 1.89 0.46
N SER A 51 -9.72 2.38 -0.09
CA SER A 51 -9.68 2.92 -1.45
C SER A 51 -10.25 1.93 -2.45
N ALA A 52 -11.05 2.38 -3.43
CA ALA A 52 -11.59 1.51 -4.48
C ALA A 52 -10.50 0.85 -5.35
N PHE A 53 -9.28 1.40 -5.32
CA PHE A 53 -8.15 0.95 -6.14
C PHE A 53 -7.14 0.08 -5.38
N SER A 54 -7.30 -0.05 -4.05
CA SER A 54 -6.38 -0.79 -3.19
C SER A 54 -6.77 -2.26 -3.01
N PHE A 55 -5.85 -3.19 -3.25
CA PHE A 55 -6.10 -4.63 -3.17
C PHE A 55 -5.25 -5.35 -2.12
N GLY A 56 -4.26 -4.68 -1.55
CA GLY A 56 -3.37 -5.24 -0.54
C GLY A 56 -3.87 -4.96 0.87
N CYS A 57 -3.85 -5.97 1.75
CA CYS A 57 -4.29 -5.86 3.14
C CYS A 57 -5.74 -5.35 3.33
N VAL A 58 -6.60 -5.52 2.31
CA VAL A 58 -8.01 -5.14 2.34
C VAL A 58 -8.88 -6.41 2.40
N PRO A 59 -9.79 -6.56 3.38
CA PRO A 59 -10.68 -7.72 3.46
C PRO A 59 -11.46 -7.95 2.15
N GLY A 60 -11.49 -9.21 1.69
CA GLY A 60 -12.15 -9.61 0.45
C GLY A 60 -11.40 -9.27 -0.84
N ARG A 61 -10.28 -8.55 -0.77
CA ARG A 61 -9.40 -8.25 -1.91
C ARG A 61 -8.10 -9.01 -1.77
N HIS A 62 -7.57 -9.43 -2.92
CA HIS A 62 -6.43 -10.33 -2.96
C HIS A 62 -5.64 -10.14 -4.25
N ILE A 63 -4.43 -10.71 -4.29
CA ILE A 63 -3.47 -10.51 -5.37
C ILE A 63 -4.03 -10.92 -6.75
N VAL A 64 -4.85 -11.98 -6.80
CA VAL A 64 -5.49 -12.44 -8.04
C VAL A 64 -6.53 -11.43 -8.54
N ALA A 65 -7.37 -10.90 -7.65
CA ALA A 65 -8.32 -9.85 -8.00
C ALA A 65 -7.60 -8.58 -8.49
N ASN A 66 -6.46 -8.24 -7.90
CA ASN A 66 -5.63 -7.12 -8.36
C ASN A 66 -5.14 -7.35 -9.80
N ALA A 67 -4.52 -8.50 -10.06
CA ALA A 67 -4.02 -8.87 -11.38
C ALA A 67 -5.14 -8.92 -12.44
N SER A 68 -6.33 -9.39 -12.04
CA SER A 68 -7.50 -9.52 -12.92
C SER A 68 -7.96 -8.20 -13.51
N ARG A 69 -7.75 -7.06 -12.82
CA ARG A 69 -8.09 -5.72 -13.34
C ARG A 69 -7.30 -5.30 -14.58
N HIS A 70 -6.17 -5.96 -14.81
CA HIS A 70 -5.25 -5.63 -15.89
C HIS A 70 -5.33 -6.63 -17.06
N LEU A 71 -6.21 -7.63 -16.98
CA LEU A 71 -6.42 -8.58 -18.06
C LEU A 71 -6.95 -7.89 -19.32
N GLY A 72 -6.52 -8.37 -20.48
CA GLY A 72 -6.89 -7.81 -21.79
C GLY A 72 -6.05 -6.62 -22.25
N ASN A 73 -5.27 -6.00 -21.37
CA ASN A 73 -4.36 -4.90 -21.74
C ASN A 73 -3.00 -5.43 -22.22
N ARG A 74 -2.46 -4.82 -23.28
CA ARG A 74 -1.19 -5.24 -23.90
C ARG A 74 0.06 -4.79 -23.14
N TYR A 75 -0.01 -3.64 -22.48
CA TYR A 75 1.10 -3.00 -21.80
C TYR A 75 0.79 -2.80 -20.33
N VAL A 76 1.76 -3.06 -19.47
CA VAL A 76 1.69 -2.79 -18.04
C VAL A 76 2.94 -2.08 -17.57
N TYR A 77 2.70 -0.97 -16.88
CA TYR A 77 3.67 -0.19 -16.14
C TYR A 77 3.51 -0.49 -14.64
N LYS A 78 4.63 -0.73 -13.96
CA LYS A 78 4.67 -0.96 -12.51
C LYS A 78 5.71 -0.07 -11.86
N THR A 79 5.38 0.42 -10.68
CA THR A 79 6.29 1.16 -9.81
C THR A 79 5.92 0.88 -8.36
N ASP A 80 6.89 0.98 -7.44
CA ASP A 80 6.69 0.82 -6.00
C ASP A 80 6.97 2.12 -5.26
N ILE A 81 6.22 2.36 -4.18
CA ILE A 81 6.46 3.50 -3.28
C ILE A 81 7.65 3.16 -2.38
N SER A 82 8.73 3.95 -2.50
CA SER A 82 9.94 3.80 -1.69
C SER A 82 9.67 3.96 -0.20
N ASN A 83 10.24 3.08 0.61
CA ASN A 83 10.16 3.13 2.07
C ASN A 83 8.72 3.36 2.56
N PHE A 84 7.77 2.60 2.03
CA PHE A 84 6.34 2.91 2.12
C PHE A 84 5.85 3.25 3.54
N TYR A 85 5.99 2.35 4.51
CA TYR A 85 5.54 2.62 5.87
C TYR A 85 6.33 3.77 6.54
N PRO A 86 7.69 3.80 6.50
CA PRO A 86 8.47 4.94 6.98
C PRO A 86 8.14 6.29 6.33
N SER A 87 7.68 6.31 5.07
CA SER A 87 7.28 7.53 4.36
C SER A 87 5.96 8.13 4.86
N ILE A 88 5.24 7.43 5.73
CA ILE A 88 4.01 7.89 6.35
C ILE A 88 4.31 8.32 7.79
N SER A 89 4.61 9.61 7.95
CA SER A 89 5.02 10.20 9.22
C SER A 89 3.91 10.24 10.27
N ILE A 90 4.33 10.37 11.53
CA ILE A 90 3.48 10.59 12.71
C ILE A 90 2.51 11.75 12.51
N ASP A 91 2.92 12.83 11.86
CA ASP A 91 2.06 13.98 11.59
C ASP A 91 0.91 13.65 10.63
N ARG A 92 1.16 12.81 9.63
CA ARG A 92 0.11 12.36 8.69
C ARG A 92 -0.91 11.48 9.41
N VAL A 93 -0.44 10.61 10.30
CA VAL A 93 -1.30 9.75 11.12
C VAL A 93 -2.11 10.58 12.11
N ASN A 94 -1.49 11.53 12.82
CA ASN A 94 -2.19 12.43 13.74
C ASN A 94 -3.23 13.28 13.01
N ARG A 95 -2.87 13.82 11.83
CA ARG A 95 -3.81 14.59 10.99
C ARG A 95 -4.99 13.72 10.53
N LEU A 96 -4.78 12.44 10.24
CA LEU A 96 -5.87 11.52 9.91
C LEU A 96 -6.85 11.39 11.08
N PHE A 97 -6.37 11.16 12.30
CA PHE A 97 -7.23 11.07 13.49
C PHE A 97 -7.98 12.38 13.76
N LEU A 98 -7.29 13.52 13.71
CA LEU A 98 -7.86 14.84 13.93
C LEU A 98 -8.92 15.22 12.88
N LYS A 99 -8.58 15.09 11.59
CA LYS A 99 -9.36 15.68 10.51
C LYS A 99 -10.36 14.72 9.89
N GLN A 100 -10.00 13.45 9.76
CA GLN A 100 -10.87 12.45 9.13
C GLN A 100 -11.73 11.71 10.15
N LEU A 101 -11.15 11.30 11.28
CA LEU A 101 -11.90 10.63 12.35
C LEU A 101 -12.51 11.58 13.39
N ARG A 102 -12.18 12.88 13.31
CA ARG A 102 -12.73 13.94 14.17
C ARG A 102 -12.51 13.67 15.66
N CYS A 103 -11.38 13.05 16.01
CA CYS A 103 -10.96 12.87 17.39
C CYS A 103 -10.51 14.21 18.01
N SER A 104 -10.57 14.34 19.33
CA SER A 104 -9.97 15.48 20.03
C SER A 104 -8.44 15.48 19.86
N PRO A 105 -7.76 16.61 20.10
CA PRO A 105 -6.29 16.68 20.04
C PRO A 105 -5.59 15.64 20.92
N GLU A 106 -6.08 15.44 22.13
CA GLU A 106 -5.52 14.52 23.12
C GLU A 106 -5.67 13.08 22.66
N VAL A 107 -6.89 12.71 22.23
CA VAL A 107 -7.18 11.36 21.72
C VAL A 107 -6.37 11.07 20.46
N SER A 108 -6.26 12.04 19.56
CA SER A 108 -5.49 11.89 18.32
C SER A 108 -4.01 11.66 18.59
N SER A 109 -3.44 12.39 19.54
CA SER A 109 -2.04 12.23 19.97
C SER A 109 -1.79 10.84 20.55
N ILE A 110 -2.66 10.38 21.47
CA ILE A 110 -2.55 9.05 22.09
C ILE A 110 -2.67 7.95 21.02
N LEU A 111 -3.73 7.98 20.20
CA LEU A 111 -3.95 6.97 19.16
C LEU A 111 -2.80 6.94 18.14
N THR A 112 -2.25 8.10 17.81
CA THR A 112 -1.07 8.19 16.94
C THR A 112 0.10 7.45 17.55
N ARG A 113 0.47 7.75 18.80
CA ARG A 113 1.57 7.08 19.50
C ARG A 113 1.37 5.56 19.60
N LEU A 114 0.14 5.10 19.78
CA LEU A 114 -0.21 3.68 19.83
C LEU A 114 -0.19 2.98 18.45
N CYS A 115 -0.21 3.74 17.35
CA CYS A 115 -0.26 3.22 15.98
C CYS A 115 1.00 3.49 15.16
N THR A 116 2.00 4.15 15.73
CA THR A 116 3.28 4.46 15.08
C THR A 116 4.44 3.91 15.89
N TYR A 117 5.55 3.64 15.21
CA TYR A 117 6.82 3.30 15.82
C TYR A 117 7.89 4.17 15.15
N ASP A 118 8.83 4.70 15.95
CA ASP A 118 9.88 5.62 15.49
C ASP A 118 9.34 6.78 14.61
N PHE A 119 8.27 7.42 15.08
CA PHE A 119 7.62 8.56 14.41
C PHE A 119 7.06 8.29 13.01
N HIS A 120 6.81 7.03 12.64
CA HIS A 120 6.15 6.68 11.38
C HIS A 120 5.28 5.42 11.50
N LEU A 121 4.52 5.07 10.46
CA LEU A 121 3.91 3.74 10.41
C LEU A 121 4.98 2.68 10.22
N ALA A 122 4.78 1.49 10.79
CA ALA A 122 5.76 0.41 10.69
C ALA A 122 5.14 -0.89 10.17
N LEU A 123 5.95 -1.67 9.45
CA LEU A 123 5.59 -3.02 9.05
C LEU A 123 5.46 -3.90 10.29
N GLY A 124 4.35 -4.62 10.45
CA GLY A 124 4.09 -5.50 11.59
C GLY A 124 3.05 -4.98 12.59
N LEU A 125 2.79 -3.66 12.62
CA LEU A 125 1.68 -3.11 13.39
C LEU A 125 0.33 -3.46 12.74
N VAL A 126 -0.66 -3.85 13.54
CA VAL A 126 -1.98 -4.27 13.03
C VAL A 126 -2.73 -3.11 12.37
N THR A 127 -2.52 -1.89 12.85
CA THR A 127 -3.22 -0.70 12.38
C THR A 127 -2.58 -0.07 11.14
N SER A 128 -1.28 -0.30 10.91
CA SER A 128 -0.53 0.31 9.80
C SER A 128 -1.20 0.16 8.43
N PRO A 129 -1.67 -1.04 8.01
CA PRO A 129 -2.22 -1.20 6.66
C PRO A 129 -3.47 -0.36 6.41
N VAL A 130 -4.40 -0.31 7.37
CA VAL A 130 -5.64 0.46 7.21
C VAL A 130 -5.37 1.97 7.28
N LEU A 131 -4.46 2.42 8.16
CA LEU A 131 -4.10 3.83 8.26
C LEU A 131 -3.37 4.31 7.00
N ALA A 132 -2.44 3.51 6.49
CA ALA A 132 -1.74 3.80 5.25
C ALA A 132 -2.71 3.89 4.06
N ASP A 133 -3.65 2.95 3.96
CA ASP A 133 -4.66 2.96 2.89
C ASP A 133 -5.52 4.23 2.93
N GLN A 134 -5.97 4.66 4.12
CA GLN A 134 -6.75 5.88 4.26
C GLN A 134 -5.96 7.14 3.86
N ILE A 135 -4.69 7.20 4.25
CA ILE A 135 -3.82 8.33 3.92
C ILE A 135 -3.58 8.44 2.40
N LEU A 136 -3.65 7.32 1.68
CA LEU A 136 -3.49 7.28 0.23
C LEU A 136 -4.77 7.52 -0.58
N LEU A 137 -5.95 7.66 0.04
CA LEU A 137 -7.22 7.82 -0.69
C LEU A 137 -7.21 8.92 -1.77
N LYS A 138 -6.67 10.10 -1.42
CA LYS A 138 -6.59 11.24 -2.35
C LYS A 138 -5.60 11.00 -3.49
N LEU A 139 -4.48 10.33 -3.17
CA LEU A 139 -3.46 9.96 -4.14
C LEU A 139 -4.02 8.95 -5.14
N ASP A 140 -4.68 7.89 -4.66
CA ASP A 140 -5.32 6.88 -5.49
C ASP A 140 -6.36 7.51 -6.41
N GLY A 141 -7.16 8.47 -5.90
CA GLY A 141 -8.13 9.22 -6.69
C GLY A 141 -7.48 10.04 -7.82
N ARG A 142 -6.35 10.71 -7.55
CA ARG A 142 -5.60 11.50 -8.56
C ARG A 142 -4.98 10.61 -9.63
N ILE A 143 -4.34 9.50 -9.25
CA ILE A 143 -3.76 8.56 -10.22
C ILE A 143 -4.85 7.88 -11.05
N ALA A 144 -5.96 7.47 -10.42
CA ALA A 144 -7.09 6.90 -11.14
C ALA A 144 -7.73 7.89 -12.11
N GLY A 145 -7.85 9.16 -11.72
CA GLY A 145 -8.32 10.24 -12.59
C GLY A 145 -7.41 10.44 -13.80
N LEU A 146 -6.10 10.51 -13.58
CA LEU A 146 -5.11 10.54 -14.66
C LEU A 146 -5.26 9.34 -15.60
N CYS A 147 -5.30 8.12 -15.06
CA CYS A 147 -5.41 6.91 -15.88
C CYS A 147 -6.71 6.90 -16.70
N ARG A 148 -7.82 7.41 -16.15
CA ARG A 148 -9.08 7.51 -16.88
C ARG A 148 -8.99 8.41 -18.11
N VAL A 149 -8.27 9.54 -18.03
CA VAL A 149 -8.07 10.46 -19.17
C VAL A 149 -7.38 9.77 -20.34
N TYR A 150 -6.48 8.84 -20.06
CA TYR A 150 -5.73 8.10 -21.07
C TYR A 150 -6.32 6.74 -21.41
N ASP A 151 -7.53 6.38 -20.93
CA ASP A 151 -8.09 5.01 -21.07
C ASP A 151 -7.16 3.90 -20.53
N ALA A 152 -6.49 4.18 -19.42
CA ALA A 152 -5.67 3.24 -18.67
C ALA A 152 -6.39 2.72 -17.40
N ARG A 153 -6.00 1.55 -16.94
CA ARG A 153 -6.49 0.93 -15.69
C ARG A 153 -5.44 1.03 -14.60
N TYR A 154 -5.84 1.54 -13.44
CA TYR A 154 -5.01 1.65 -12.24
C TYR A 154 -5.48 0.71 -11.14
N SER A 155 -4.51 0.16 -10.41
CA SER A 155 -4.69 -0.50 -9.12
C SER A 155 -3.43 -0.35 -8.25
N ARG A 156 -3.58 -0.55 -6.94
CA ARG A 156 -2.50 -0.55 -5.96
C ARG A 156 -2.58 -1.77 -5.06
N PHE A 157 -1.47 -2.42 -4.78
CA PHE A 157 -1.35 -3.53 -3.83
C PHE A 157 -0.34 -3.15 -2.75
N VAL A 158 -0.82 -2.63 -1.62
CA VAL A 158 0.03 -2.00 -0.59
C VAL A 158 0.83 -0.84 -1.20
N ASP A 159 2.12 -1.01 -1.42
CA ASP A 159 3.08 -0.07 -2.01
C ASP A 159 3.26 -0.24 -3.52
N ASP A 160 2.88 -1.39 -4.08
CA ASP A 160 2.99 -1.68 -5.51
C ASP A 160 1.86 -0.99 -6.29
N ILE A 161 2.22 -0.12 -7.24
CA ILE A 161 1.31 0.51 -8.19
C ILE A 161 1.38 -0.25 -9.53
N ALA A 162 0.21 -0.55 -10.10
CA ALA A 162 0.10 -1.13 -11.43
C ALA A 162 -0.83 -0.28 -12.32
N ILE A 163 -0.36 0.03 -13.52
CA ILE A 163 -1.11 0.72 -14.57
C ILE A 163 -1.07 -0.15 -15.83
N SER A 164 -2.20 -0.40 -16.48
CA SER A 164 -2.26 -1.16 -17.72
C SER A 164 -3.10 -0.48 -18.79
N ALA A 165 -2.70 -0.63 -20.05
CA ALA A 165 -3.40 -0.07 -21.19
C ALA A 165 -3.12 -0.85 -22.48
N ASN A 166 -3.81 -0.48 -23.56
CA ASN A 166 -3.59 -1.03 -24.90
C ASN A 166 -2.58 -0.26 -25.75
N PHE A 167 -1.90 0.73 -25.17
CA PHE A 167 -0.80 1.49 -25.75
C PHE A 167 0.43 1.43 -24.84
N ASP A 168 1.60 1.77 -25.39
CA ASP A 168 2.85 1.79 -24.64
C ASP A 168 2.87 2.94 -23.63
N ILE A 169 2.62 2.61 -22.35
CA ILE A 169 2.50 3.58 -21.25
C ILE A 169 3.80 4.37 -21.05
N GLU A 170 4.96 3.75 -21.27
CA GLU A 170 6.27 4.40 -21.06
C GLU A 170 6.51 5.54 -22.05
N ARG A 171 5.82 5.53 -23.19
CA ARG A 171 5.89 6.59 -24.21
C ARG A 171 4.87 7.71 -23.99
N THR A 172 4.18 7.70 -22.85
CA THR A 172 3.17 8.72 -22.51
C THR A 172 3.63 9.55 -21.32
N PRO A 173 2.96 10.67 -21.02
CA PRO A 173 3.23 11.44 -19.80
C PRO A 173 2.79 10.75 -18.50
N ILE A 174 2.15 9.58 -18.55
CA ILE A 174 1.58 8.91 -17.37
C ILE A 174 2.65 8.62 -16.29
N PRO A 175 3.81 8.01 -16.59
CA PRO A 175 4.82 7.72 -15.57
C PRO A 175 5.29 8.97 -14.83
N GLN A 176 5.66 10.02 -15.56
CA GLN A 176 6.11 11.29 -14.98
C GLN A 176 5.00 11.92 -14.11
N LYS A 177 3.76 11.98 -14.60
CA LYS A 177 2.65 12.53 -13.81
C LYS A 177 2.32 11.70 -12.57
N VAL A 178 2.53 10.39 -12.59
CA VAL A 178 2.40 9.54 -11.40
C VAL A 178 3.46 9.92 -10.37
N GLU A 179 4.71 10.12 -10.80
CA GLU A 179 5.79 10.59 -9.93
C GLU A 179 5.48 11.96 -9.33
N GLU A 180 5.05 12.93 -10.14
CA GLU A 180 4.61 14.25 -9.66
C GLU A 180 3.46 14.16 -8.64
N ILE A 181 2.49 13.26 -8.88
CA ILE A 181 1.41 13.02 -7.92
C ILE A 181 1.97 12.42 -6.62
N LEU A 182 2.88 11.45 -6.67
CA LEU A 182 3.51 10.87 -5.49
C LEU A 182 4.27 11.93 -4.68
N GLU A 183 5.09 12.73 -5.36
CA GLU A 183 5.90 13.80 -4.75
C GLU A 183 5.03 14.85 -4.07
N SER A 184 3.93 15.26 -4.70
CA SER A 184 2.98 16.19 -4.09
C SER A 184 2.27 15.65 -2.84
N HIS A 185 2.37 14.34 -2.55
CA HIS A 185 1.92 13.71 -1.30
C HIS A 185 3.07 13.34 -0.36
N GLY A 186 4.28 13.84 -0.64
CA GLY A 186 5.49 13.54 0.13
C GLY A 186 6.00 12.11 -0.02
N LEU A 187 5.69 11.45 -1.15
CA LEU A 187 6.07 10.07 -1.45
C LEU A 187 7.00 10.06 -2.67
N ARG A 188 7.78 8.99 -2.83
CA ARG A 188 8.71 8.82 -3.95
C ARG A 188 8.65 7.40 -4.49
N THR A 189 8.98 7.22 -5.77
CA THR A 189 9.16 5.90 -6.38
C THR A 189 10.52 5.31 -6.03
N HIS A 190 10.72 4.00 -6.24
CA HIS A 190 12.01 3.36 -6.07
C HIS A 190 12.84 3.48 -7.37
N PRO A 191 13.97 4.22 -7.38
CA PRO A 191 14.67 4.60 -8.61
C PRO A 191 15.15 3.44 -9.49
N ASN A 192 15.32 2.24 -8.91
CA ASN A 192 15.85 1.05 -9.60
C ASN A 192 14.82 -0.08 -9.87
N LYS A 193 13.52 0.17 -9.71
CA LYS A 193 12.47 -0.85 -9.93
C LYS A 193 11.37 -0.45 -10.90
N THR A 194 11.37 0.80 -11.35
CA THR A 194 10.50 1.28 -12.42
C THR A 194 10.87 0.56 -13.71
N GLY A 195 9.95 -0.24 -14.24
CA GLY A 195 10.21 -0.98 -15.48
C GLY A 195 8.95 -1.55 -16.08
N GLY A 196 8.70 -1.21 -17.34
CA GLY A 196 7.64 -1.76 -18.17
C GLY A 196 8.01 -3.12 -18.75
N GLY A 197 6.98 -3.87 -19.09
CA GLY A 197 7.12 -5.12 -19.82
C GLY A 197 6.01 -5.29 -20.84
N HIS A 198 6.36 -5.73 -22.05
CA HIS A 198 5.38 -6.33 -22.96
C HIS A 198 4.79 -7.59 -22.30
N GLY A 199 3.47 -7.79 -22.43
CA GLY A 199 2.63 -8.74 -21.66
C GLY A 199 3.12 -10.19 -21.47
N ASN A 200 4.20 -10.63 -22.12
CA ASN A 200 4.82 -11.95 -21.92
C ASN A 200 5.95 -12.02 -20.86
N ARG A 201 6.53 -10.90 -20.40
CA ARG A 201 7.48 -10.91 -19.24
C ARG A 201 6.80 -10.63 -17.89
N MET A 202 5.51 -10.30 -17.92
CA MET A 202 4.73 -9.63 -16.89
C MET A 202 4.44 -10.44 -15.61
N PHE A 203 4.63 -11.76 -15.63
CA PHE A 203 4.07 -12.66 -14.62
C PHE A 203 5.09 -13.29 -13.66
N ARG A 204 6.40 -13.02 -13.80
CA ARG A 204 7.42 -13.64 -12.92
C ARG A 204 7.58 -12.98 -11.54
N ARG A 205 7.24 -11.70 -11.35
CA ARG A 205 7.52 -10.96 -10.10
C ARG A 205 6.44 -11.07 -9.00
N LEU A 206 5.22 -11.49 -9.35
CA LEU A 206 4.10 -11.70 -8.41
C LEU A 206 3.91 -13.18 -8.03
N GLY A 207 4.84 -14.08 -8.43
CA GLY A 207 4.69 -15.53 -8.25
C GLY A 207 3.64 -16.20 -9.15
N MET A 208 2.78 -15.45 -9.84
CA MET A 208 1.73 -16.00 -10.71
C MET A 208 2.18 -16.02 -12.17
N ARG A 209 2.44 -17.18 -12.79
CA ARG A 209 2.64 -17.29 -14.25
C ARG A 209 1.29 -17.19 -14.97
N CYS A 210 1.03 -16.11 -15.70
CA CYS A 210 0.07 -16.17 -16.82
C CYS A 210 0.83 -16.01 -18.13
N ARG A 211 0.58 -16.93 -19.06
CA ARG A 211 1.06 -16.83 -20.43
C ARG A 211 -0.07 -16.19 -21.23
N CYS A 212 0.18 -15.05 -21.87
CA CYS A 212 -0.69 -14.58 -22.93
C CYS A 212 -0.29 -15.33 -24.21
N ARG A 213 -0.85 -16.54 -24.39
CA ARG A 213 -0.94 -17.17 -25.72
C ARG A 213 -2.40 -17.06 -26.15
N ARG A 214 -2.59 -16.70 -27.41
CA ARG A 214 -3.89 -16.54 -28.08
C ARG A 214 -4.80 -17.75 -27.76
N GLY A 215 -6.00 -17.48 -27.24
CA GLY A 215 -7.07 -18.47 -27.09
C GLY A 215 -7.30 -18.98 -25.66
N TRP A 216 -8.45 -18.59 -25.09
CA TRP A 216 -9.21 -19.17 -23.98
C TRP A 216 -8.46 -19.60 -22.70
N LEU A 217 -8.80 -18.96 -21.58
CA LEU A 217 -8.39 -19.41 -20.24
C LEU A 217 -9.60 -19.95 -19.46
N ARG A 218 -9.62 -21.27 -19.25
CA ARG A 218 -10.32 -21.89 -18.12
C ARG A 218 -9.45 -21.73 -16.87
N PRO A 219 -10.03 -21.50 -15.68
CA PRO A 219 -9.27 -21.42 -14.44
C PRO A 219 -8.79 -22.81 -14.05
N SER A 220 -7.48 -23.07 -14.15
CA SER A 220 -6.86 -24.23 -13.52
C SER A 220 -6.62 -23.92 -12.04
N ARG A 221 -7.26 -24.71 -11.16
CA ARG A 221 -7.10 -24.65 -9.70
C ARG A 221 -5.69 -25.11 -9.30
N LEU A 222 -5.17 -24.38 -8.29
CA LEU A 222 -4.04 -24.64 -7.38
C LEU A 222 -2.64 -24.68 -8.01
#